data_AF-A0A0R2XCD1-F1
#
_entry.id   AF-A0A0R2XCD1-F1
#
_cell.length_a   1.000
_cell.length_b   1.000
_cell.length_c   1.000
_cell.angle_alpha   90.00
_cell.angle_beta   90.00
_cell.angle_gamma   90.00
#
_symmetry.space_group_name_H-M   'P 1'
#
loop_
_entity.id
_entity.type
_entity.pdbx_description
1 polymer ?
#
loop_
_entity_poly.entity_id
_entity_poly.type
_entity_poly.pdbx_seq_one_letter_code
_entity_poly.pdbx_strand_id
1 'polypeptide(L)'
;MKNMLRILLATLIALPAANGRAESLEKLIPDCAEILGKMKREDILNMELVKEAKGIVILNVTGFSIGIGGSGGDGILMAKTEKGWSGPVAITTDGGTLGIDVGGTDNDIVILLMKEGVVSKWGTDGQHFSSASAGAVMGPKGGAAVDASMRDRDFHVYIWNKGAELGVNFGGFDVNINEEANADFYGKPMVSAKDILNSVAEVPASKKDGVVRITDLLK
;
A
#
# COMPACT_ATOMS: atom_id res chain seq x y z
N MET A 1 5.18 -29.42 -54.29
CA MET A 1 6.31 -28.96 -53.44
C MET A 1 5.69 -28.22 -52.26
N LYS A 2 5.19 -28.92 -51.24
CA LYS A 2 5.92 -29.43 -50.07
C LYS A 2 6.54 -28.28 -49.26
N ASN A 3 6.10 -28.21 -47.99
CA ASN A 3 6.76 -27.63 -46.81
C ASN A 3 6.38 -26.16 -46.52
N MET A 4 5.98 -25.71 -45.33
CA MET A 4 5.75 -26.33 -44.01
C MET A 4 5.26 -25.16 -43.12
N LEU A 5 3.94 -24.94 -42.99
CA LEU A 5 3.42 -23.98 -42.02
C LEU A 5 3.41 -24.65 -40.65
N ARG A 6 4.50 -24.50 -39.89
CA ARG A 6 4.59 -24.93 -38.50
C ARG A 6 3.70 -24.00 -37.66
N ILE A 7 2.43 -24.38 -37.50
CA ILE A 7 1.56 -23.82 -36.47
C ILE A 7 2.11 -24.33 -35.12
N LEU A 8 2.89 -23.48 -34.45
CA LEU A 8 3.29 -23.71 -33.07
C LEU A 8 2.02 -23.50 -32.22
N LEU A 9 1.39 -24.62 -31.86
CA LEU A 9 0.26 -24.64 -30.94
C LEU A 9 0.80 -24.23 -29.56
N ALA A 10 0.66 -22.94 -29.22
CA ALA A 10 0.92 -22.45 -27.88
C ALA A 10 -0.14 -23.07 -26.96
N THR A 11 0.21 -24.18 -26.32
CA THR A 11 -0.54 -24.70 -25.17
C THR A 11 -0.46 -23.65 -24.08
N LEU A 12 -1.54 -22.89 -23.93
CA LEU A 12 -1.77 -22.01 -22.80
C LEU A 12 -1.87 -22.93 -21.56
N ILE A 13 -0.75 -23.18 -20.91
CA ILE A 13 -0.75 -23.78 -19.57
C ILE A 13 -1.39 -22.70 -18.70
N ALA A 14 -2.66 -22.88 -18.36
CA ALA A 14 -3.30 -22.16 -17.28
C ALA A 14 -2.53 -22.54 -16.00
N LEU A 15 -1.52 -21.73 -15.66
CA LEU A 15 -0.94 -21.77 -14.33
C LEU A 15 -2.09 -21.53 -13.37
N PRO A 16 -2.31 -22.40 -12.36
CA PRO A 16 -3.22 -22.03 -11.29
C PRO A 16 -2.73 -20.70 -10.75
N ALA A 17 -3.58 -19.68 -10.77
CA ALA A 17 -3.32 -18.45 -10.07
C ALA A 17 -2.97 -18.87 -8.65
N ALA A 18 -1.72 -18.62 -8.24
CA ALA A 18 -1.40 -18.68 -6.83
C ALA A 18 -2.30 -17.62 -6.22
N ASN A 19 -3.42 -18.04 -5.63
CA ASN A 19 -4.17 -17.22 -4.71
C ASN A 19 -3.19 -16.97 -3.57
N GLY A 20 -2.37 -15.93 -3.70
CA GLY A 20 -1.55 -15.42 -2.61
C GLY A 20 -2.53 -15.15 -1.49
N ARG A 21 -2.48 -15.97 -0.44
CA ARG A 21 -3.31 -15.77 0.74
C ARG A 21 -2.94 -14.38 1.25
N ALA A 22 -3.93 -13.51 1.40
CA ALA A 22 -3.71 -12.19 1.96
C ALA A 22 -2.97 -12.32 3.29
N GLU A 23 -1.86 -11.61 3.44
CA GLU A 23 -0.95 -11.79 4.57
C GLU A 23 -1.57 -11.33 5.90
N SER A 24 -1.12 -11.91 7.01
CA SER A 24 -1.61 -11.54 8.35
C SER A 24 -0.95 -10.27 8.88
N LEU A 25 -1.60 -9.56 9.80
CA LEU A 25 -1.03 -8.35 10.41
C LEU A 25 0.28 -8.63 11.16
N GLU A 26 0.48 -9.83 11.70
CA GLU A 26 1.75 -10.24 12.32
C GLU A 26 2.94 -10.16 11.36
N LYS A 27 2.70 -10.44 10.06
CA LYS A 27 3.72 -10.31 9.03
C LYS A 27 3.75 -8.89 8.45
N LEU A 28 2.59 -8.29 8.18
CA LEU A 28 2.50 -6.97 7.56
C LEU A 28 3.10 -5.85 8.41
N ILE A 29 2.92 -5.89 9.74
CA ILE A 29 3.44 -4.86 10.66
C ILE A 29 4.97 -4.72 10.59
N PRO A 30 5.78 -5.80 10.77
CA PRO A 30 7.23 -5.68 10.68
C PRO A 30 7.70 -5.28 9.28
N ASP A 31 7.07 -5.77 8.21
CA ASP A 31 7.38 -5.44 6.82
C ASP A 31 7.12 -3.94 6.55
N CYS A 32 5.95 -3.42 6.94
CA CYS A 32 5.60 -2.01 6.78
C CYS A 32 6.49 -1.08 7.62
N ALA A 33 6.90 -1.51 8.81
CA ALA A 33 7.85 -0.78 9.63
C ALA A 33 9.25 -0.73 8.99
N GLU A 34 9.67 -1.77 8.28
CA GLU A 34 10.90 -1.77 7.50
C GLU A 34 10.81 -0.80 6.32
N ILE A 35 9.71 -0.83 5.55
CA ILE A 35 9.44 0.10 4.45
C ILE A 35 9.53 1.55 4.91
N LEU A 36 8.76 1.92 5.95
CA LEU A 36 8.80 3.27 6.51
C LEU A 36 10.18 3.64 7.03
N GLY A 37 10.82 2.75 7.78
CA GLY A 37 12.13 3.01 8.37
C GLY A 37 13.19 3.25 7.29
N LYS A 38 13.14 2.50 6.20
CA LYS A 38 14.02 2.70 5.04
C LYS A 38 13.71 4.03 4.36
N MET A 39 12.45 4.32 4.03
CA MET A 39 12.11 5.56 3.34
C MET A 39 12.41 6.82 4.17
N LYS A 40 12.31 6.72 5.51
CA LYS A 40 12.73 7.78 6.42
C LYS A 40 14.26 7.97 6.45
N ARG A 41 15.04 6.88 6.46
CA ARG A 41 16.53 6.95 6.49
C ARG A 41 17.12 7.50 5.19
N GLU A 42 16.52 7.16 4.05
CA GLU A 42 16.94 7.61 2.72
C GLU A 42 16.36 8.99 2.34
N ASP A 43 15.73 9.70 3.29
CA ASP A 43 15.12 11.03 3.10
C ASP A 43 14.09 11.11 1.95
N ILE A 44 13.37 10.01 1.73
CA ILE A 44 12.31 9.91 0.72
C ILE A 44 11.00 10.50 1.25
N LEU A 45 10.70 10.25 2.53
CA LEU A 45 9.48 10.74 3.17
C LEU A 45 9.64 12.20 3.60
N ASN A 46 8.71 13.05 3.17
CA ASN A 46 8.63 14.40 3.73
C ASN A 46 7.95 14.37 5.11
N MET A 47 8.75 14.52 6.16
CA MET A 47 8.24 14.42 7.53
C MET A 47 7.29 15.55 7.95
N GLU A 48 7.28 16.69 7.24
CA GLU A 48 6.26 17.74 7.47
C GLU A 48 4.88 17.25 7.00
N LEU A 49 4.82 16.67 5.80
CA LEU A 49 3.57 16.09 5.28
C LEU A 49 3.11 14.89 6.12
N VAL A 50 4.03 14.05 6.62
CA VAL A 50 3.69 12.94 7.54
C VAL A 50 3.03 13.47 8.81
N LYS A 51 3.49 14.61 9.35
CA LYS A 51 2.90 15.23 10.55
C LYS A 51 1.51 15.81 10.28
N GLU A 52 1.28 16.35 9.09
CA GLU A 52 -0.01 16.92 8.67
C GLU A 52 -1.04 15.85 8.25
N ALA A 53 -0.57 14.67 7.82
CA ALA A 53 -1.41 13.57 7.38
C ALA A 53 -2.45 13.14 8.43
N LYS A 54 -3.64 12.80 7.93
CA LYS A 54 -4.79 12.26 8.69
C LYS A 54 -4.84 10.75 8.64
N GLY A 55 -4.19 10.13 7.66
CA GLY A 55 -4.01 8.70 7.57
C GLY A 55 -2.77 8.36 6.77
N ILE A 56 -2.34 7.10 6.88
CA ILE A 56 -1.22 6.58 6.13
C ILE A 56 -1.51 5.17 5.65
N VAL A 57 -1.09 4.89 4.43
CA VAL A 57 -1.13 3.58 3.80
C VAL A 57 0.30 3.17 3.49
N ILE A 58 0.68 1.95 3.84
CA ILE A 58 2.01 1.40 3.57
C ILE A 58 1.78 0.05 2.92
N LEU A 59 2.37 -0.17 1.74
CA LEU A 59 2.12 -1.33 0.90
C LEU A 59 3.42 -1.87 0.33
N ASN A 60 3.48 -3.18 0.15
CA ASN A 60 4.38 -3.81 -0.81
C ASN A 60 3.54 -4.34 -1.98
N VAL A 61 3.89 -3.94 -3.20
CA VAL A 61 3.14 -4.29 -4.41
C VAL A 61 4.07 -4.93 -5.43
N THR A 62 3.73 -6.16 -5.82
CA THR A 62 4.45 -6.91 -6.85
C THR A 62 3.72 -6.81 -8.19
N GLY A 63 4.45 -6.42 -9.23
CA GLY A 63 3.94 -6.40 -10.60
C GLY A 63 4.12 -7.75 -11.31
N PHE A 64 3.08 -8.27 -11.95
CA PHE A 64 3.13 -9.48 -12.77
C PHE A 64 3.15 -9.13 -14.27
N SER A 65 4.22 -9.52 -14.98
CA SER A 65 4.25 -9.61 -16.45
C SER A 65 4.24 -11.11 -16.82
N ILE A 66 3.46 -11.64 -17.77
CA ILE A 66 3.34 -11.33 -19.19
C ILE A 66 1.94 -11.79 -19.68
N GLY A 67 1.29 -11.01 -20.57
CA GLY A 67 0.17 -11.44 -21.42
C GLY A 67 -1.23 -10.98 -21.00
N ILE A 68 -1.49 -10.78 -19.69
CA ILE A 68 -2.77 -10.23 -19.18
C ILE A 68 -2.58 -9.01 -18.26
N GLY A 69 -1.40 -8.82 -17.65
CA GLY A 69 -1.04 -7.62 -16.87
C GLY A 69 -1.82 -7.48 -15.57
N GLY A 70 -1.12 -7.31 -14.45
CA GLY A 70 -1.75 -7.03 -13.16
C GLY A 70 -0.71 -6.82 -12.07
N SER A 71 -1.12 -6.19 -10.98
CA SER A 71 -0.31 -6.09 -9.77
C SER A 71 -1.14 -6.54 -8.58
N GLY A 72 -0.44 -7.09 -7.59
CA GLY A 72 -1.03 -7.55 -6.34
C GLY A 72 -0.13 -7.14 -5.19
N GLY A 73 -0.71 -6.82 -4.05
CA GLY A 73 0.04 -6.37 -2.89
C GLY A 73 -0.77 -6.40 -1.63
N ASP A 74 -0.09 -6.16 -0.52
CA ASP A 74 -0.67 -6.10 0.80
C ASP A 74 0.06 -5.08 1.68
N GLY A 75 -0.57 -4.76 2.80
CA GLY A 75 -0.05 -3.78 3.73
C GLY A 75 -1.08 -3.31 4.72
N ILE A 76 -0.87 -2.10 5.22
CA ILE A 76 -1.69 -1.54 6.30
C ILE A 76 -2.20 -0.13 6.00
N LEU A 77 -3.38 0.17 6.55
CA LEU A 77 -3.95 1.50 6.67
C LEU A 77 -4.02 1.88 8.15
N MET A 78 -3.62 3.11 8.47
CA MET A 78 -3.74 3.69 9.82
C MET A 78 -4.30 5.11 9.73
N ALA A 79 -5.06 5.51 10.75
CA ALA A 79 -5.62 6.85 10.88
C ALA A 79 -4.98 7.59 12.05
N LYS A 80 -4.85 8.91 11.93
CA LYS A 80 -4.48 9.79 13.03
C LYS A 80 -5.75 10.21 13.76
N THR A 81 -5.81 9.91 15.05
CA THR A 81 -6.93 10.25 15.95
C THR A 81 -6.47 11.22 17.02
N GLU A 82 -7.41 11.73 17.83
CA GLU A 82 -7.09 12.56 19.00
C GLU A 82 -6.20 11.83 20.03
N LYS A 83 -6.26 10.49 20.07
CA LYS A 83 -5.45 9.63 20.95
C LYS A 83 -4.08 9.29 20.38
N GLY A 84 -3.76 9.79 19.17
CA GLY A 84 -2.60 9.38 18.39
C GLY A 84 -3.00 8.49 17.20
N TRP A 85 -2.02 7.81 16.61
CA TRP A 85 -2.27 6.88 15.51
C TRP A 85 -3.10 5.67 15.98
N SER A 86 -4.06 5.27 15.16
CA SER A 86 -4.91 4.09 15.38
C SER A 86 -4.11 2.79 15.34
N GLY A 87 -4.78 1.66 15.61
CA GLY A 87 -4.25 0.36 15.19
C GLY A 87 -4.20 0.21 13.67
N PRO A 88 -3.45 -0.77 13.14
CA PRO A 88 -3.41 -1.06 11.72
C PRO A 88 -4.67 -1.80 11.27
N VAL A 89 -5.14 -1.45 10.08
CA VAL A 89 -6.10 -2.21 9.30
C VAL A 89 -5.33 -2.91 8.18
N ALA A 90 -5.41 -4.24 8.10
CA ALA A 90 -4.87 -4.98 6.97
C ALA A 90 -5.67 -4.68 5.70
N ILE A 91 -4.93 -4.44 4.62
CA ILE A 91 -5.48 -4.19 3.30
C ILE A 91 -4.73 -5.00 2.26
N THR A 92 -5.41 -5.28 1.14
CA THR A 92 -4.81 -5.82 -0.07
C THR A 92 -5.02 -4.87 -1.23
N THR A 93 -4.19 -5.00 -2.26
CA THR A 93 -4.34 -4.27 -3.51
C THR A 93 -4.37 -5.22 -4.69
N ASP A 94 -5.24 -4.95 -5.66
CA ASP A 94 -5.29 -5.65 -6.93
C ASP A 94 -5.63 -4.68 -8.08
N GLY A 95 -5.69 -5.21 -9.31
CA GLY A 95 -6.13 -4.44 -10.49
C GLY A 95 -5.21 -3.29 -10.90
N GLY A 96 -4.05 -3.16 -10.24
CA GLY A 96 -3.23 -1.98 -10.41
C GLY A 96 -2.47 -1.96 -11.73
N THR A 97 -2.49 -0.81 -12.40
CA THR A 97 -1.63 -0.56 -13.55
C THR A 97 -0.36 0.10 -13.04
N LEU A 98 0.64 -0.73 -12.72
CA LEU A 98 2.00 -0.27 -12.51
C LEU A 98 2.73 -0.34 -13.86
N GLY A 99 2.89 0.83 -14.49
CA GLY A 99 3.67 1.00 -15.71
C GLY A 99 5.16 0.94 -15.40
N ILE A 100 5.64 -0.26 -15.11
CA ILE A 100 7.06 -0.59 -15.05
C ILE A 100 7.28 -1.55 -16.21
N ASP A 101 7.94 -1.09 -17.27
CA ASP A 101 8.23 -1.85 -18.50
C ASP A 101 9.14 -3.07 -18.27
N VAL A 102 9.45 -3.39 -17.01
CA VAL A 102 10.31 -4.50 -16.61
C VAL A 102 9.62 -5.27 -15.50
N GLY A 103 9.17 -6.48 -15.84
CA GLY A 103 8.38 -7.35 -14.98
C GLY A 103 9.05 -7.80 -13.68
N GLY A 104 8.22 -8.22 -12.71
CA GLY A 104 8.68 -8.91 -11.50
C GLY A 104 9.36 -8.00 -10.47
N THR A 105 9.05 -6.69 -10.46
CA THR A 105 9.62 -5.78 -9.46
C THR A 105 8.65 -5.52 -8.32
N ASP A 106 9.18 -5.62 -7.09
CA ASP A 106 8.49 -5.26 -5.86
C ASP A 106 8.64 -3.75 -5.61
N ASN A 107 7.52 -3.10 -5.35
CA ASN A 107 7.42 -1.68 -5.10
C ASN A 107 6.96 -1.46 -3.66
N ASP A 108 7.78 -0.78 -2.88
CA ASP A 108 7.40 -0.29 -1.57
C ASP A 108 6.68 1.06 -1.78
N ILE A 109 5.44 1.18 -1.32
CA ILE A 109 4.60 2.36 -1.53
C ILE A 109 4.15 2.90 -0.17
N VAL A 110 4.28 4.21 0.03
CA VAL A 110 3.69 4.94 1.15
C VAL A 110 2.77 6.02 0.61
N ILE A 111 1.51 6.05 1.08
CA ILE A 111 0.53 7.07 0.71
C ILE A 111 0.09 7.80 1.96
N LEU A 112 0.28 9.13 1.97
CA LEU A 112 -0.27 9.99 3.01
C LEU A 112 -1.67 10.45 2.59
N LEU A 113 -2.63 10.26 3.49
CA LEU A 113 -4.02 10.71 3.33
C LEU A 113 -4.19 12.02 4.09
N MET A 114 -4.44 13.12 3.40
CA MET A 114 -4.37 14.47 4.01
C MET A 114 -5.71 14.95 4.58
N LYS A 115 -6.81 14.24 4.31
CA LYS A 115 -8.17 14.63 4.73
C LYS A 115 -8.87 13.46 5.43
N GLU A 116 -9.56 13.75 6.53
CA GLU A 116 -10.32 12.75 7.31
C GLU A 116 -11.41 12.06 6.48
N GLY A 117 -12.03 12.79 5.55
CA GLY A 117 -13.01 12.23 4.61
C GLY A 117 -12.40 11.19 3.66
N VAL A 118 -11.11 11.29 3.33
CA VAL A 118 -10.41 10.31 2.49
C VAL A 118 -10.13 9.05 3.30
N VAL A 119 -9.63 9.20 4.53
CA VAL A 119 -9.42 8.08 5.47
C VAL A 119 -10.71 7.31 5.70
N SER A 120 -11.81 8.03 5.92
CA SER A 120 -13.14 7.44 6.18
C SER A 120 -13.65 6.62 4.99
N LYS A 121 -13.43 7.08 3.75
CA LYS A 121 -13.81 6.35 2.54
C LYS A 121 -13.06 5.03 2.42
N TRP A 122 -11.74 5.07 2.59
CA TRP A 122 -10.89 3.88 2.53
C TRP A 122 -11.26 2.84 3.61
N GLY A 123 -11.65 3.30 4.80
CA GLY A 123 -12.03 2.44 5.91
C GLY A 123 -13.45 1.88 5.89
N THR A 124 -14.27 2.19 4.88
CA THR A 124 -15.66 1.71 4.80
C THR A 124 -15.80 0.54 3.84
N ASP A 125 -15.41 0.71 2.57
CA ASP A 125 -15.71 -0.27 1.51
C ASP A 125 -14.46 -0.72 0.73
N GLY A 126 -13.27 -0.32 1.16
CA GLY A 126 -12.13 -0.24 0.25
C GLY A 126 -12.29 0.93 -0.73
N GLN A 127 -11.31 1.16 -1.60
CA GLN A 127 -11.31 2.32 -2.49
C GLN A 127 -10.47 2.06 -3.74
N HIS A 128 -10.98 2.47 -4.91
CA HIS A 128 -10.14 2.62 -6.08
C HIS A 128 -9.22 3.82 -5.90
N PHE A 129 -7.92 3.58 -5.86
CA PHE A 129 -6.89 4.61 -5.84
C PHE A 129 -6.32 4.77 -7.24
N SER A 130 -6.36 6.00 -7.79
CA SER A 130 -5.77 6.29 -9.10
C SER A 130 -4.63 7.29 -8.97
N SER A 131 -3.60 7.19 -9.81
CA SER A 131 -2.58 8.24 -9.87
C SER A 131 -3.13 9.60 -10.30
N ALA A 132 -4.27 9.65 -10.98
CA ALA A 132 -4.98 10.91 -11.24
C ALA A 132 -5.52 11.55 -9.96
N SER A 133 -5.81 10.75 -8.93
CA SER A 133 -6.13 11.24 -7.58
C SER A 133 -4.86 11.59 -6.79
N ALA A 134 -3.71 11.04 -7.17
CA ALA A 134 -2.42 11.39 -6.60
C ALA A 134 -1.93 12.73 -7.18
N GLY A 135 -1.93 13.79 -6.35
CA GLY A 135 -1.48 15.12 -6.78
C GLY A 135 0.03 15.22 -7.06
N ALA A 136 0.82 14.22 -6.62
CA ALA A 136 2.24 14.07 -6.93
C ALA A 136 2.68 12.62 -6.64
N VAL A 137 3.40 12.01 -7.58
CA VAL A 137 4.18 10.79 -7.37
C VAL A 137 5.63 11.21 -7.16
N MET A 138 6.14 11.05 -5.95
CA MET A 138 7.55 11.34 -5.64
C MET A 138 8.34 10.03 -5.67
N GLY A 139 9.21 9.91 -6.68
CA GLY A 139 10.14 8.79 -6.82
C GLY A 139 11.38 8.91 -5.93
N PRO A 140 12.36 7.99 -6.05
CA PRO A 140 13.52 7.81 -5.16
C PRO A 140 14.41 9.03 -4.83
N LYS A 141 14.24 10.16 -5.52
CA LYS A 141 14.97 11.42 -5.26
C LYS A 141 14.04 12.61 -4.99
N GLY A 142 12.76 12.34 -4.72
CA GLY A 142 11.68 13.31 -4.65
C GLY A 142 11.62 14.13 -3.36
N GLY A 143 12.74 14.39 -2.70
CA GLY A 143 12.81 15.35 -1.60
C GLY A 143 12.60 16.79 -2.10
N ALA A 144 11.41 17.11 -2.60
CA ALA A 144 11.04 18.47 -2.96
C ALA A 144 10.54 19.22 -1.71
N ALA A 145 10.88 20.50 -1.61
CA ALA A 145 10.34 21.40 -0.60
C ALA A 145 8.80 21.39 -0.66
N VAL A 146 8.13 21.32 0.50
CA VAL A 146 6.66 21.36 0.58
C VAL A 146 6.19 22.76 0.21
N ASP A 147 5.61 22.92 -0.98
CA ASP A 147 4.88 24.13 -1.33
C ASP A 147 3.43 24.09 -0.80
N ALA A 148 2.78 25.25 -0.67
CA ALA A 148 1.37 25.35 -0.29
C ALA A 148 0.46 24.54 -1.23
N SER A 149 0.76 24.51 -2.53
CA SER A 149 -0.02 23.75 -3.53
C SER A 149 0.07 22.22 -3.35
N MET A 150 1.06 21.73 -2.60
CA MET A 150 1.18 20.34 -2.21
C MET A 150 0.26 20.02 -1.03
N ARG A 151 0.12 20.92 -0.04
CA ARG A 151 -0.66 20.68 1.18
C ARG A 151 -2.18 20.55 0.95
N ASP A 152 -2.71 21.17 -0.11
CA ASP A 152 -4.15 21.12 -0.43
C ASP A 152 -4.60 19.80 -1.07
N ARG A 153 -3.67 18.89 -1.37
CA ARG A 153 -3.94 17.61 -2.06
C ARG A 153 -4.53 16.57 -1.12
N ASP A 154 -5.32 15.66 -1.68
CA ASP A 154 -5.92 14.55 -0.91
C ASP A 154 -4.89 13.47 -0.57
N PHE A 155 -3.91 13.26 -1.47
CA PHE A 155 -2.93 12.18 -1.41
C PHE A 155 -1.52 12.66 -1.77
N HIS A 156 -0.52 12.17 -1.03
CA HIS A 156 0.90 12.18 -1.43
C HIS A 156 1.42 10.76 -1.52
N VAL A 157 2.03 10.40 -2.65
CA VAL A 157 2.51 9.04 -2.91
C VAL A 157 4.03 9.03 -3.01
N TYR A 158 4.64 8.15 -2.23
CA TYR A 158 6.07 7.85 -2.24
C TYR A 158 6.24 6.42 -2.73
N ILE A 159 7.05 6.24 -3.77
CA ILE A 159 7.32 4.92 -4.34
C ILE A 159 8.82 4.68 -4.32
N TRP A 160 9.21 3.55 -3.75
CA TRP A 160 10.56 3.03 -3.82
C TRP A 160 10.57 1.66 -4.48
N ASN A 161 11.37 1.50 -5.53
CA ASN A 161 11.57 0.23 -6.22
C ASN A 161 12.94 -0.36 -5.85
N LYS A 162 13.01 -1.68 -5.59
CA LYS A 162 14.24 -2.36 -5.19
C LYS A 162 15.27 -2.57 -6.33
N GLY A 163 15.02 -2.09 -7.55
CA GLY A 163 15.95 -2.26 -8.68
C GLY A 163 15.75 -1.37 -9.91
N ALA A 164 14.87 -0.37 -9.89
CA ALA A 164 14.61 0.49 -11.04
C ALA A 164 15.25 1.88 -10.88
N GLU A 165 16.34 2.13 -11.63
CA GLU A 165 16.88 3.48 -11.85
C GLU A 165 16.03 4.30 -12.86
N LEU A 166 15.03 3.67 -13.47
CA LEU A 166 14.08 4.26 -14.41
C LEU A 166 12.77 4.53 -13.68
N GLY A 167 12.24 5.75 -13.81
CA GLY A 167 11.07 6.22 -13.06
C GLY A 167 9.88 5.23 -13.09
N VAL A 168 9.16 5.16 -11.96
CA VAL A 168 7.98 4.30 -11.83
C VAL A 168 6.75 5.06 -12.32
N ASN A 169 6.03 4.51 -13.32
CA ASN A 169 4.70 5.02 -13.65
C ASN A 169 3.65 4.27 -12.83
N PHE A 170 2.86 5.03 -12.08
CA PHE A 170 1.74 4.53 -11.29
C PHE A 170 0.44 4.94 -11.97
N GLY A 171 -0.48 4.00 -12.24
CA GLY A 171 -1.80 4.26 -12.81
C GLY A 171 -2.92 4.22 -11.76
N GLY A 172 -2.75 3.40 -10.73
CA GLY A 172 -3.76 3.14 -9.71
C GLY A 172 -3.77 1.68 -9.29
N PHE A 173 -4.58 1.35 -8.28
CA PHE A 173 -5.00 0.00 -7.86
C PHE A 173 -6.30 0.09 -7.07
N ASP A 174 -7.02 -1.03 -6.98
CA ASP A 174 -8.10 -1.18 -6.02
C ASP A 174 -7.51 -1.55 -4.66
N VAL A 175 -8.12 -1.01 -3.60
CA VAL A 175 -7.76 -1.30 -2.21
C VAL A 175 -8.92 -2.02 -1.56
N ASN A 176 -8.66 -3.17 -0.98
CA ASN A 176 -9.65 -3.99 -0.31
C ASN A 176 -9.28 -4.17 1.18
N ILE A 177 -10.28 -4.20 2.05
CA ILE A 177 -10.07 -4.49 3.48
C ILE A 177 -9.91 -5.99 3.67
N ASN A 178 -8.84 -6.42 4.34
CA ASN A 178 -8.64 -7.82 4.70
C ASN A 178 -9.31 -8.11 6.06
N GLU A 179 -10.63 -8.35 6.03
CA GLU A 179 -11.43 -8.60 7.23
C GLU A 179 -10.97 -9.81 8.04
N GLU A 180 -10.49 -10.87 7.38
CA GLU A 180 -9.98 -12.09 8.04
C GLU A 180 -8.73 -11.77 8.88
N ALA A 181 -7.72 -11.12 8.29
CA ALA A 181 -6.51 -10.75 9.02
C ALA A 181 -6.79 -9.75 10.16
N ASN A 182 -7.75 -8.85 9.97
CA ASN A 182 -8.19 -7.94 11.03
C ASN A 182 -8.87 -8.72 12.17
N ALA A 183 -9.82 -9.61 11.87
CA ALA A 183 -10.51 -10.40 12.88
C ALA A 183 -9.54 -11.26 13.71
N ASP A 184 -8.56 -11.89 13.04
CA ASP A 184 -7.52 -12.70 13.67
C ASP A 184 -6.62 -11.87 14.59
N PHE A 185 -6.10 -10.74 14.10
CA PHE A 185 -5.19 -9.89 14.87
C PHE A 185 -5.84 -9.27 16.11
N TYR A 186 -7.09 -8.78 15.97
CA TYR A 186 -7.83 -8.15 17.06
C TYR A 186 -8.55 -9.15 17.97
N GLY A 187 -8.61 -10.44 17.59
CA GLY A 187 -9.33 -11.48 18.33
C GLY A 187 -10.84 -11.21 18.41
N LYS A 188 -11.40 -10.55 17.40
CA LYS A 188 -12.79 -10.09 17.36
C LYS A 188 -13.41 -10.46 16.01
N PRO A 189 -14.27 -11.49 15.96
CA PRO A 189 -15.03 -11.81 14.75
C PRO A 189 -15.83 -10.58 14.33
N MET A 190 -15.66 -10.11 13.09
CA MET A 190 -16.33 -8.92 12.53
C MET A 190 -15.87 -7.57 13.09
N VAL A 191 -14.61 -7.43 13.50
CA VAL A 191 -14.04 -6.09 13.76
C VAL A 191 -14.05 -5.27 12.46
N SER A 192 -14.68 -4.09 12.49
CA SER A 192 -14.74 -3.23 11.30
C SER A 192 -13.48 -2.37 11.18
N ALA A 193 -13.03 -2.12 9.95
CA ALA A 193 -11.93 -1.19 9.67
C ALA A 193 -12.22 0.20 10.24
N LYS A 194 -13.48 0.67 10.14
CA LYS A 194 -13.94 1.91 10.74
C LYS A 194 -13.72 1.96 12.25
N ASP A 195 -14.02 0.90 12.99
CA ASP A 195 -13.81 0.86 14.45
C ASP A 195 -12.33 0.86 14.81
N ILE A 196 -11.50 0.19 14.02
CA ILE A 196 -10.05 0.20 14.18
C ILE A 196 -9.50 1.62 13.95
N LEU A 197 -9.85 2.25 12.83
CA LEU A 197 -9.35 3.59 12.45
C LEU A 197 -9.83 4.68 13.42
N ASN A 198 -11.02 4.54 14.01
CA ASN A 198 -11.50 5.45 15.06
C ASN A 198 -10.99 5.09 16.46
N SER A 199 -10.08 4.12 16.60
CA SER A 199 -9.54 3.64 17.88
C SER A 199 -10.62 3.18 18.88
N VAL A 200 -11.73 2.64 18.36
CA VAL A 200 -12.77 1.94 19.12
C VAL A 200 -12.34 0.48 19.37
N ALA A 201 -11.75 -0.15 18.35
CA ALA A 201 -11.09 -1.44 18.49
C ALA A 201 -9.64 -1.25 18.92
N GLU A 202 -9.35 -1.52 20.21
CA GLU A 202 -7.99 -1.41 20.73
C GLU A 202 -7.10 -2.56 20.27
N VAL A 203 -5.83 -2.25 19.97
CA VAL A 203 -4.78 -3.24 19.70
C VAL A 203 -4.59 -4.11 20.94
N PRO A 204 -4.67 -5.45 20.83
CA PRO A 204 -4.44 -6.36 21.95
C PRO A 204 -3.08 -6.12 22.61
N ALA A 205 -3.02 -6.21 23.95
CA ALA A 205 -1.81 -5.88 24.71
C ALA A 205 -0.56 -6.62 24.22
N SER A 206 -0.70 -7.90 23.85
CA SER A 206 0.39 -8.75 23.33
C SER A 206 0.91 -8.35 21.94
N LYS A 207 0.22 -7.44 21.24
CA LYS A 207 0.54 -7.01 19.86
C LYS A 207 0.97 -5.54 19.79
N LYS A 208 0.95 -4.81 20.91
CA LYS A 208 1.20 -3.36 20.94
C LYS A 208 2.61 -2.98 20.50
N ASP A 209 3.63 -3.75 20.88
CA ASP A 209 5.03 -3.41 20.62
C ASP A 209 5.33 -3.23 19.11
N GLY A 210 4.76 -4.11 18.27
CA GLY A 210 4.89 -4.02 16.82
C GLY A 210 4.25 -2.76 16.24
N VAL A 211 3.07 -2.40 16.75
CA VAL A 211 2.35 -1.19 16.32
C VAL A 211 3.08 0.07 16.78
N VAL A 212 3.60 0.09 18.02
CA VAL A 212 4.37 1.22 18.56
C VAL A 212 5.56 1.54 17.66
N ARG A 213 6.30 0.52 17.20
CA ARG A 213 7.43 0.69 16.27
C ARG A 213 7.04 1.47 15.00
N ILE A 214 5.88 1.18 14.41
CA ILE A 214 5.37 1.94 13.25
C ILE A 214 5.06 3.38 13.66
N THR A 215 4.31 3.56 14.73
CA THR A 215 3.88 4.92 15.16
C THR A 215 5.04 5.83 15.56
N ASP A 216 6.15 5.26 16.06
CA ASP A 216 7.36 6.02 16.37
C ASP A 216 8.10 6.49 15.11
N LEU A 217 8.02 5.73 14.01
CA LEU A 217 8.57 6.17 12.72
C LEU A 217 7.79 7.36 12.13
N LEU A 218 6.53 7.55 12.52
CA LEU A 218 5.67 8.65 12.06
C LEU A 218 5.83 9.95 12.87
N LYS A 219 6.63 9.94 13.95
CA LYS A 219 6.98 11.13 14.74
C LYS A 219 8.22 11.83 14.13
#